data_AF-A0A382RBY5-F1
#
_entry.id   AF-A0A382RBY5-F1
#
_cell.length_a   1.000
_cell.length_b   1.000
_cell.length_c   1.000
_cell.angle_alpha   90.00
_cell.angle_beta   90.00
_cell.angle_gamma   90.00
#
_symmetry.space_group_name_H-M   'P 1'
#
loop_
_entity.id
_entity.type
_entity.pdbx_description
1 polymer ?
#
loop_
_entity_poly.entity_id
_entity_poly.type
_entity_poly.pdbx_seq_one_letter_code
_entity_poly.pdbx_strand_id
1 'polypeptide(L)'
;MTKSILKYFILLTGLIFGQNPFEDLVNPTNISGVFQGQATIDSNPADNGDWVAAFDEDGNCAGASELILDSGTSYINLSIYGDDGTTSDIDEGMNAGESFYLKLWDSSSDIILDYSDGFDCWYNNNGAPMSGCGGVTNIYDFPSTVLDIDPHFSFLLAASGGGSTYDLTFGFSPDATDDFDSGIDLYAPPAPPPPAFDAALGWEGDRYYTQILNGSYADLNEHVYDISLAYDTDNLITIDWYNDGYSDAMSSVILQDAFGGIFININMVDGSGTIDE
;
A
#
# COMPACT_ATOMS: atom_id res chain seq x y z
N MET A 1 -20.33 24.31 -49.14
CA MET A 1 -20.24 25.68 -48.58
C MET A 1 -19.94 25.52 -47.11
N THR A 2 -18.69 25.75 -46.73
CA THR A 2 -18.11 25.44 -45.43
C THR A 2 -18.70 26.37 -44.36
N LYS A 3 -19.40 25.83 -43.36
CA LYS A 3 -19.76 26.59 -42.16
C LYS A 3 -18.67 26.37 -41.12
N SER A 4 -17.85 27.38 -40.91
CA SER A 4 -16.93 27.46 -39.78
C SER A 4 -17.62 28.26 -38.68
N ILE A 5 -17.80 27.65 -37.49
CA ILE A 5 -18.18 28.37 -36.28
C ILE A 5 -17.17 27.96 -35.21
N LEU A 6 -16.19 28.84 -34.98
CA LEU A 6 -15.59 28.96 -33.66
C LEU A 6 -15.14 30.41 -33.53
N LYS A 7 -15.80 31.16 -32.65
CA LYS A 7 -15.34 32.48 -32.20
C LYS A 7 -15.31 32.41 -30.69
N TYR A 8 -14.09 32.38 -30.16
CA TYR A 8 -13.70 32.42 -28.75
C TYR A 8 -13.72 31.07 -28.03
N PHE A 9 -12.51 30.54 -27.83
CA PHE A 9 -12.19 29.59 -26.78
C PHE A 9 -11.39 30.39 -25.75
N ILE A 10 -11.92 30.56 -24.53
CA ILE A 10 -11.18 31.13 -23.41
C ILE A 10 -10.62 29.94 -22.66
N LEU A 11 -9.31 29.74 -22.74
CA LEU A 11 -8.60 28.81 -21.87
C LEU A 11 -8.30 29.56 -20.57
N LEU A 12 -9.12 29.33 -19.54
CA LEU A 12 -8.78 29.71 -18.17
C LEU A 12 -7.83 28.63 -17.64
N THR A 13 -6.54 28.91 -17.64
CA THR A 13 -5.58 28.11 -16.88
C THR A 13 -5.64 28.58 -15.43
N GLY A 14 -6.32 27.81 -14.58
CA GLY A 14 -6.11 27.89 -13.14
C GLY A 14 -4.80 27.19 -12.80
N LEU A 15 -3.88 27.88 -12.15
CA LEU A 15 -2.82 27.23 -11.39
C LEU A 15 -3.50 26.66 -10.13
N ILE A 16 -3.74 25.36 -10.10
CA ILE A 16 -4.04 24.66 -8.85
C ILE A 16 -2.69 24.52 -8.17
N PHE A 17 -2.40 25.39 -7.19
CA PHE A 17 -1.40 25.05 -6.18
C PHE A 17 -1.96 23.86 -5.42
N GLY A 18 -1.12 22.87 -5.06
CA GLY A 18 -1.56 21.77 -4.19
C GLY A 18 -2.30 22.38 -3.00
N GLN A 19 -3.60 22.14 -2.92
CA GLN A 19 -4.35 22.46 -1.71
C GLN A 19 -4.05 21.36 -0.71
N ASN A 20 -3.89 21.73 0.55
CA ASN A 20 -3.65 20.73 1.58
C ASN A 20 -4.76 19.66 1.53
N PRO A 21 -4.42 18.37 1.54
CA PRO A 21 -5.38 17.29 1.30
C PRO A 21 -6.33 17.08 2.48
N PHE A 22 -6.07 17.73 3.61
CA PHE A 22 -6.88 17.64 4.82
C PHE A 22 -7.93 18.75 4.92
N GLU A 23 -7.94 19.69 3.98
CA GLU A 23 -8.93 20.76 3.88
C GLU A 23 -10.33 20.13 3.77
N ASP A 24 -11.29 20.66 4.53
CA ASP A 24 -12.68 20.19 4.59
C ASP A 24 -12.91 18.75 5.10
N LEU A 25 -11.88 18.02 5.53
CA LEU A 25 -12.05 16.70 6.16
C LEU A 25 -12.42 16.78 7.65
N VAL A 26 -12.08 17.90 8.30
CA VAL A 26 -12.25 18.08 9.75
C VAL A 26 -13.64 18.64 10.04
N ASN A 27 -14.33 18.04 11.03
CA ASN A 27 -15.59 18.55 11.58
C ASN A 27 -15.38 19.07 13.02
N PRO A 28 -15.10 20.38 13.21
CA PRO A 28 -14.80 20.89 14.54
C PRO A 28 -15.99 20.80 15.50
N THR A 29 -15.78 20.14 16.64
CA THR A 29 -16.75 20.08 17.74
C THR A 29 -16.30 20.91 18.95
N ASN A 30 -17.17 21.06 19.95
CA ASN A 30 -16.80 21.70 21.23
C ASN A 30 -16.06 20.74 22.19
N ILE A 31 -15.72 19.54 21.72
CA ILE A 31 -14.99 18.49 22.43
C ILE A 31 -13.63 18.38 21.73
N SER A 32 -12.54 18.72 22.41
CA SER A 32 -11.22 18.65 21.79
C SER A 32 -10.07 18.66 22.79
N GLY A 33 -8.93 18.14 22.35
CA GLY A 33 -7.64 18.28 23.01
C GLY A 33 -6.59 18.77 22.01
N VAL A 34 -5.58 19.51 22.50
CA VAL A 34 -4.47 19.96 21.65
C VAL A 34 -3.27 19.03 21.82
N PHE A 35 -2.84 18.43 20.72
CA PHE A 35 -1.60 17.68 20.60
C PHE A 35 -0.45 18.61 20.21
N GLN A 36 0.69 18.47 20.88
CA GLN A 36 1.85 19.33 20.67
C GLN A 36 3.10 18.51 20.36
N GLY A 37 4.00 19.07 19.57
CA GLY A 37 5.19 18.37 19.10
C GLY A 37 6.08 19.22 18.22
N GLN A 38 7.10 18.56 17.67
CA GLN A 38 7.91 19.04 16.56
C GLN A 38 7.85 17.99 15.45
N ALA A 39 7.67 18.42 14.21
CA ALA A 39 7.64 17.54 13.05
C ALA A 39 8.97 17.63 12.29
N THR A 40 9.54 16.47 11.98
CA THR A 40 10.69 16.34 11.08
C THR A 40 10.36 15.39 9.94
N ILE A 41 11.00 15.59 8.80
CA ILE A 41 11.04 14.67 7.66
C ILE A 41 12.48 14.20 7.50
N ASP A 42 12.73 12.89 7.62
CA ASP A 42 14.07 12.28 7.65
C ASP A 42 15.04 13.00 8.59
N SER A 43 14.57 13.27 9.81
CA SER A 43 15.28 13.98 10.87
C SER A 43 15.61 15.46 10.58
N ASN A 44 15.10 16.03 9.48
CA ASN A 44 15.19 17.46 9.18
C ASN A 44 13.85 18.14 9.52
N PRO A 45 13.81 19.36 10.08
CA PRO A 45 12.55 20.07 10.28
C PRO A 45 11.72 20.14 9.00
N ALA A 46 10.43 19.82 9.10
CA ALA A 46 9.48 19.93 7.98
C ALA A 46 9.38 21.38 7.47
N ASP A 47 8.97 21.57 6.23
CA ASP A 47 9.07 22.85 5.54
C ASP A 47 7.82 23.73 5.70
N ASN A 48 7.94 24.99 5.26
CA ASN A 48 6.82 25.93 5.30
C ASN A 48 5.74 25.53 4.29
N GLY A 49 4.51 25.37 4.77
CA GLY A 49 3.36 24.95 3.96
C GLY A 49 2.97 23.50 4.20
N ASP A 50 3.74 22.76 5.00
CA ASP A 50 3.43 21.39 5.39
C ASP A 50 2.33 21.37 6.46
N TRP A 51 1.49 20.34 6.40
CA TRP A 51 0.35 20.16 7.30
C TRP A 51 0.47 18.87 8.08
N VAL A 52 0.00 18.87 9.32
CA VAL A 52 -0.18 17.66 10.12
C VAL A 52 -1.66 17.42 10.36
N ALA A 53 -2.08 16.17 10.31
CA ALA A 53 -3.43 15.72 10.62
C ALA A 53 -3.41 14.53 11.58
N ALA A 54 -4.51 14.37 12.32
CA ALA A 54 -4.78 13.22 13.17
C ALA A 54 -6.00 12.48 12.62
N PHE A 55 -5.85 11.17 12.44
CA PHE A 55 -6.90 10.26 12.01
C PHE A 55 -7.23 9.29 13.14
N ASP A 56 -8.49 8.98 13.38
CA ASP A 56 -8.89 7.92 14.31
C ASP A 56 -8.61 6.51 13.72
N GLU A 57 -9.05 5.47 14.44
CA GLU A 57 -8.87 4.07 14.06
C GLU A 57 -9.70 3.64 12.84
N ASP A 58 -10.77 4.36 12.53
CA ASP A 58 -11.65 4.11 11.38
C ASP A 58 -11.24 4.94 10.15
N GLY A 59 -10.27 5.85 10.31
CA GLY A 59 -9.68 6.65 9.24
C GLY A 59 -10.38 7.98 8.99
N ASN A 60 -11.17 8.50 9.94
CA ASN A 60 -11.76 9.83 9.85
C ASN A 60 -10.78 10.89 10.37
N CYS A 61 -10.78 12.06 9.73
CA CYS A 61 -9.85 13.14 10.08
C CYS A 61 -10.38 13.95 11.27
N ALA A 62 -9.93 13.59 12.47
CA ALA A 62 -10.32 14.26 13.71
C ALA A 62 -9.65 15.64 13.89
N GLY A 63 -8.66 16.00 13.08
CA GLY A 63 -8.05 17.32 13.14
C GLY A 63 -6.93 17.52 12.13
N ALA A 64 -6.71 18.76 11.68
CA ALA A 64 -5.61 19.14 10.79
C ALA A 64 -5.15 20.58 11.05
N SER A 65 -3.85 20.84 10.91
CA SER A 65 -3.26 22.18 11.05
C SER A 65 -1.96 22.31 10.27
N GLU A 66 -1.72 23.50 9.72
CA GLU A 66 -0.40 23.89 9.19
C GLU A 66 0.66 23.89 10.31
N LEU A 67 1.87 23.43 10.00
CA LEU A 67 2.99 23.47 10.93
C LEU A 67 3.43 24.91 11.22
N ILE A 68 3.83 25.16 12.47
CA ILE A 68 4.29 26.49 12.90
C ILE A 68 5.82 26.50 12.89
N LEU A 69 6.42 27.29 12.01
CA LEU A 69 7.88 27.43 11.94
C LEU A 69 8.37 28.54 12.88
N ASP A 70 9.26 28.20 13.80
CA ASP A 70 10.01 29.17 14.61
C ASP A 70 11.47 28.76 14.79
N SER A 71 12.38 29.68 14.51
CA SER A 71 13.82 29.54 14.76
C SER A 71 14.46 28.25 14.17
N GLY A 72 13.94 27.76 13.05
CA GLY A 72 14.41 26.53 12.40
C GLY A 72 13.84 25.24 12.99
N THR A 73 12.74 25.32 13.74
CA THR A 73 11.97 24.19 14.25
C THR A 73 10.54 24.29 13.76
N SER A 74 9.96 23.15 13.39
CA SER A 74 8.60 23.05 12.85
C SER A 74 7.71 22.41 13.92
N TYR A 75 6.83 23.22 14.51
CA TYR A 75 6.02 22.85 15.66
C TYR A 75 4.63 22.35 15.23
N ILE A 76 4.21 21.26 15.86
CA ILE A 76 2.84 20.77 15.85
C ILE A 76 2.07 21.46 16.96
N ASN A 77 0.93 22.05 16.63
CA ASN A 77 -0.06 22.53 17.58
C ASN A 77 -1.46 22.20 17.04
N LEU A 78 -1.78 20.91 17.11
CA LEU A 78 -2.91 20.28 16.43
C LEU A 78 -4.10 20.15 17.37
N SER A 79 -5.24 20.73 16.99
CA SER A 79 -6.51 20.47 17.69
C SER A 79 -7.12 19.18 17.16
N ILE A 80 -7.37 18.21 18.04
CA ILE A 80 -8.02 16.94 17.71
C ILE A 80 -9.39 16.94 18.34
N TYR A 81 -10.42 16.95 17.50
CA TYR A 81 -11.82 17.02 17.86
C TYR A 81 -12.36 15.64 18.21
N GLY A 82 -13.29 15.62 19.16
CA GLY A 82 -14.03 14.43 19.52
C GLY A 82 -15.33 14.33 18.74
N ASP A 83 -15.86 13.11 18.68
CA ASP A 83 -17.10 12.79 17.98
C ASP A 83 -18.30 13.61 18.49
N ASP A 84 -19.22 13.96 17.58
CA ASP A 84 -20.48 14.62 17.95
C ASP A 84 -21.52 13.57 18.32
N GLY A 85 -21.77 13.42 19.62
CA GLY A 85 -22.78 12.47 20.12
C GLY A 85 -24.24 12.74 19.66
N THR A 86 -24.50 13.75 18.82
CA THR A 86 -25.81 14.00 18.20
C THR A 86 -25.97 13.40 16.80
N THR A 87 -24.88 12.94 16.19
CA THR A 87 -24.80 12.39 14.82
C THR A 87 -24.41 10.91 14.84
N SER A 88 -25.17 10.08 15.56
CA SER A 88 -24.84 8.66 15.84
C SER A 88 -24.58 7.72 14.65
N ASP A 89 -24.81 8.16 13.41
CA ASP A 89 -24.60 7.39 12.18
C ASP A 89 -23.39 7.90 11.36
N ILE A 90 -22.68 8.92 11.87
CA ILE A 90 -21.51 9.54 11.25
C ILE A 90 -20.43 9.57 12.34
N ASP A 91 -19.21 9.21 11.97
CA ASP A 91 -18.05 9.41 12.84
C ASP A 91 -17.34 10.69 12.40
N GLU A 92 -17.35 11.69 13.29
CA GLU A 92 -16.76 13.01 13.04
C GLU A 92 -15.45 13.26 13.79
N GLY A 93 -14.99 12.31 14.60
CA GLY A 93 -13.72 12.43 15.32
C GLY A 93 -13.62 11.48 16.51
N MET A 94 -12.73 11.81 17.44
CA MET A 94 -12.32 10.86 18.48
C MET A 94 -13.41 10.51 19.50
N ASN A 95 -13.57 9.22 19.78
CA ASN A 95 -14.22 8.72 20.98
C ASN A 95 -13.23 8.46 22.12
N ALA A 96 -13.76 8.40 23.35
CA ALA A 96 -12.95 8.14 24.53
C ALA A 96 -12.38 6.71 24.52
N GLY A 97 -11.06 6.59 24.46
CA GLY A 97 -10.34 5.31 24.50
C GLY A 97 -9.84 4.83 23.13
N GLU A 98 -10.17 5.53 22.05
CA GLU A 98 -9.62 5.29 20.72
C GLU A 98 -8.17 5.80 20.61
N SER A 99 -7.46 5.23 19.65
CA SER A 99 -6.14 5.72 19.25
C SER A 99 -6.27 6.64 18.03
N PHE A 100 -5.41 7.65 17.94
CA PHE A 100 -5.24 8.43 16.72
C PHE A 100 -3.85 8.21 16.11
N TYR A 101 -3.75 8.43 14.80
CA TYR A 101 -2.56 8.28 13.98
C TYR A 101 -2.24 9.60 13.30
N LEU A 102 -0.98 10.01 13.35
CA LEU A 102 -0.55 11.26 12.71
C LEU A 102 -0.18 11.02 11.25
N LYS A 103 -0.60 11.94 10.39
CA LYS A 103 -0.12 12.07 9.01
C LYS A 103 0.46 13.46 8.79
N LEU A 104 1.48 13.57 7.96
CA LEU A 104 2.08 14.82 7.54
C LEU A 104 1.98 14.94 6.02
N TRP A 105 1.42 16.03 5.51
CA TRP A 105 1.48 16.34 4.09
C TRP A 105 2.68 17.26 3.83
N ASP A 106 3.62 16.76 3.03
CA ASP A 106 4.77 17.51 2.54
C ASP A 106 4.33 18.28 1.28
N SER A 107 4.22 19.59 1.44
CA SER A 107 3.76 20.50 0.40
C SER A 107 4.74 20.65 -0.76
N SER A 108 6.01 20.32 -0.54
CA SER A 108 7.08 20.46 -1.53
C SER A 108 7.10 19.30 -2.55
N SER A 109 6.75 18.10 -2.09
CA SER A 109 6.69 16.88 -2.90
C SER A 109 5.26 16.43 -3.21
N ASP A 110 4.25 17.04 -2.57
CA ASP A 110 2.83 16.72 -2.69
C ASP A 110 2.50 15.28 -2.30
N ILE A 111 3.10 14.81 -1.20
CA ILE A 111 2.90 13.46 -0.65
C ILE A 111 2.39 13.51 0.80
N ILE A 112 1.66 12.48 1.21
CA ILE A 112 1.25 12.28 2.60
C ILE A 112 2.18 11.20 3.20
N LEU A 113 2.81 11.54 4.32
CA LEU A 113 3.70 10.69 5.11
C LEU A 113 2.99 10.24 6.38
N ASP A 114 3.09 8.96 6.70
CA ASP A 114 2.51 8.37 7.90
C ASP A 114 3.51 8.35 9.05
N TYR A 115 3.03 8.67 10.26
CA TYR A 115 3.78 8.39 11.48
C TYR A 115 3.48 6.96 11.94
N SER A 116 4.51 6.18 12.27
CA SER A 116 4.38 4.73 12.48
C SER A 116 3.58 4.33 13.73
N ASP A 117 3.52 5.19 14.74
CA ASP A 117 2.90 4.86 16.02
C ASP A 117 1.53 5.53 16.18
N GLY A 118 0.59 4.79 16.77
CA GLY A 118 -0.68 5.33 17.24
C GLY A 118 -0.59 5.90 18.66
N PHE A 119 -1.51 6.80 18.99
CA PHE A 119 -1.59 7.49 20.27
C PHE A 119 -2.93 7.20 20.96
N ASP A 120 -2.89 6.46 22.06
CA ASP A 120 -4.06 6.09 22.89
C ASP A 120 -4.39 7.14 23.97
N CYS A 121 -3.79 8.33 23.86
CA CYS A 121 -3.77 9.33 24.92
C CYS A 121 -4.76 10.49 24.71
N TRP A 122 -5.64 10.40 23.71
CA TRP A 122 -6.61 11.45 23.45
C TRP A 122 -7.61 11.58 24.60
N TYR A 123 -7.88 12.83 24.98
CA TYR A 123 -9.00 13.15 25.87
C TYR A 123 -9.48 14.58 25.64
N ASN A 124 -10.77 14.80 25.87
CA ASN A 124 -11.34 16.15 25.83
C ASN A 124 -10.74 17.02 26.96
N ASN A 125 -9.95 18.01 26.56
CA ASN A 125 -9.41 19.04 27.45
C ASN A 125 -9.96 20.44 27.12
N ASN A 126 -11.13 20.53 26.49
CA ASN A 126 -11.79 21.76 26.05
C ASN A 126 -10.87 22.66 25.21
N GLY A 127 -10.14 22.07 24.26
CA GLY A 127 -9.21 22.78 23.38
C GLY A 127 -7.91 23.23 24.04
N ALA A 128 -7.61 22.78 25.26
CA ALA A 128 -6.31 22.97 25.89
C ALA A 128 -5.33 21.83 25.55
N PRO A 129 -4.00 22.04 25.69
CA PRO A 129 -3.00 20.99 25.51
C PRO A 129 -3.27 19.74 26.35
N MET A 130 -3.19 18.57 25.74
CA MET A 130 -3.37 17.29 26.42
C MET A 130 -2.11 16.93 27.22
N SER A 131 -2.21 16.98 28.55
CA SER A 131 -1.09 16.67 29.44
C SER A 131 -0.74 15.19 29.34
N GLY A 132 0.51 14.88 28.99
CA GLY A 132 0.98 13.50 28.82
C GLY A 132 0.70 12.91 27.44
N CYS A 133 0.11 13.68 26.52
CA CYS A 133 -0.14 13.30 25.13
C CYS A 133 0.61 14.26 24.21
N GLY A 134 1.88 13.94 23.97
CA GLY A 134 2.84 14.82 23.29
C GLY A 134 3.39 15.94 24.17
N GLY A 135 4.03 16.91 23.53
CA GLY A 135 4.69 18.05 24.15
C GLY A 135 5.60 18.80 23.20
N VAL A 136 5.81 20.09 23.44
CA VAL A 136 6.60 20.99 22.57
C VAL A 136 8.07 20.59 22.37
N THR A 137 8.59 19.65 23.17
CA THR A 137 9.95 19.11 23.06
C THR A 137 10.00 17.71 22.45
N ASN A 138 8.84 17.07 22.22
CA ASN A 138 8.77 15.77 21.57
C ASN A 138 8.97 15.96 20.06
N ILE A 139 9.82 15.14 19.46
CA ILE A 139 10.11 15.15 18.03
C ILE A 139 9.43 13.93 17.42
N TYR A 140 8.65 14.16 16.38
CA TYR A 140 7.94 13.16 15.58
C TYR A 140 8.55 13.18 14.18
N ASP A 141 9.30 12.12 13.86
CA ASP A 141 10.00 12.00 12.59
C ASP A 141 9.15 11.21 11.60
N PHE A 142 8.81 11.84 10.49
CA PHE A 142 8.03 11.29 9.38
C PHE A 142 9.02 10.87 8.28
N PRO A 143 9.26 9.58 8.06
CA PRO A 143 10.21 9.15 7.04
C PRO A 143 9.65 9.50 5.65
N SER A 144 10.42 10.21 4.81
CA SER A 144 9.99 10.61 3.45
C SER A 144 10.05 9.45 2.47
N THR A 145 10.98 8.54 2.72
CA THR A 145 10.84 7.18 2.25
C THR A 145 9.71 6.59 3.07
N VAL A 146 8.56 6.34 2.45
CA VAL A 146 7.73 5.23 2.91
C VAL A 146 8.75 4.11 3.17
N LEU A 147 8.78 3.52 4.38
CA LEU A 147 9.40 2.19 4.46
C LEU A 147 8.86 1.45 3.25
N ASP A 148 9.71 0.88 2.40
CA ASP A 148 9.34 0.20 1.16
C ASP A 148 8.31 -0.92 1.48
N ILE A 149 7.06 -0.51 1.72
CA ILE A 149 5.89 -1.33 1.99
C ILE A 149 5.22 -1.67 0.67
N ASP A 150 5.61 -0.97 -0.39
CA ASP A 150 5.38 -1.43 -1.75
C ASP A 150 6.00 -2.83 -1.86
N PRO A 151 5.19 -3.85 -2.18
CA PRO A 151 5.70 -5.21 -2.29
C PRO A 151 6.85 -5.27 -3.28
N HIS A 152 8.06 -5.54 -2.79
CA HIS A 152 9.24 -5.72 -3.62
C HIS A 152 9.93 -7.05 -3.32
N PHE A 153 9.41 -8.10 -3.94
CA PHE A 153 9.94 -9.45 -3.80
C PHE A 153 9.66 -10.28 -5.05
N SER A 154 10.47 -11.31 -5.25
CA SER A 154 10.16 -12.34 -6.24
C SER A 154 10.58 -13.70 -5.71
N PHE A 155 9.82 -14.72 -6.09
CA PHE A 155 10.04 -16.08 -5.69
C PHE A 155 10.03 -17.01 -6.90
N LEU A 156 10.72 -18.13 -6.76
CA LEU A 156 10.91 -19.11 -7.82
C LEU A 156 10.17 -20.39 -7.49
N LEU A 157 9.40 -20.86 -8.46
CA LEU A 157 8.80 -22.18 -8.53
C LEU A 157 9.50 -22.98 -9.64
N ALA A 158 10.15 -24.08 -9.29
CA ALA A 158 10.81 -24.96 -10.26
C ALA A 158 9.88 -26.10 -10.66
N ALA A 159 9.59 -26.23 -11.94
CA ALA A 159 8.81 -27.33 -12.50
C ALA A 159 9.71 -28.26 -13.31
N SER A 160 9.80 -29.54 -12.91
CA SER A 160 10.68 -30.53 -13.54
C SER A 160 9.92 -31.73 -14.10
N GLY A 161 10.28 -32.18 -15.31
CA GLY A 161 9.69 -33.33 -16.00
C GLY A 161 10.51 -33.73 -17.23
N GLY A 162 10.56 -35.02 -17.57
CA GLY A 162 11.30 -35.52 -18.74
C GLY A 162 12.79 -35.14 -18.80
N GLY A 163 13.41 -34.90 -17.64
CA GLY A 163 14.81 -34.48 -17.50
C GLY A 163 15.09 -33.01 -17.78
N SER A 164 14.06 -32.17 -17.94
CA SER A 164 14.18 -30.71 -18.05
C SER A 164 13.52 -30.03 -16.86
N THR A 165 13.95 -28.80 -16.56
CA THR A 165 13.40 -27.95 -15.49
C THR A 165 13.13 -26.56 -16.05
N TYR A 166 11.96 -26.00 -15.71
CA TYR A 166 11.61 -24.61 -15.96
C TYR A 166 11.55 -23.86 -14.63
N ASP A 167 12.23 -22.72 -14.59
CA ASP A 167 12.17 -21.80 -13.46
C ASP A 167 11.06 -20.78 -13.73
N LEU A 168 10.04 -20.79 -12.89
CA LEU A 168 8.87 -19.91 -12.97
C LEU A 168 8.97 -18.87 -11.87
N THR A 169 9.26 -17.63 -12.23
CA THR A 169 9.45 -16.53 -11.27
C THR A 169 8.20 -15.66 -11.22
N PHE A 170 7.63 -15.50 -10.03
CA PHE A 170 6.50 -14.63 -9.77
C PHE A 170 6.84 -13.65 -8.64
N GLY A 171 6.16 -12.52 -8.58
CA GLY A 171 6.44 -11.54 -7.54
C GLY A 171 5.78 -10.20 -7.78
N PHE A 172 6.24 -9.22 -7.02
CA PHE A 172 5.78 -7.84 -7.09
C PHE A 172 6.98 -6.90 -7.03
N SER A 173 6.88 -5.77 -7.72
CA SER A 173 7.87 -4.71 -7.67
C SER A 173 7.22 -3.35 -7.89
N PRO A 174 7.63 -2.31 -7.15
CA PRO A 174 7.17 -0.93 -7.41
C PRO A 174 7.60 -0.40 -8.78
N ASP A 175 8.57 -1.05 -9.42
CA ASP A 175 9.05 -0.70 -10.77
C ASP A 175 8.27 -1.43 -11.89
N ALA A 176 7.31 -2.29 -11.56
CA ALA A 176 6.52 -3.09 -12.51
C ALA A 176 5.07 -2.59 -12.65
N THR A 177 4.40 -3.09 -13.67
CA THR A 177 2.97 -2.97 -13.94
C THR A 177 2.34 -4.35 -13.97
N ASP A 178 1.01 -4.43 -14.02
CA ASP A 178 0.36 -5.74 -14.20
C ASP A 178 0.41 -6.24 -15.65
N ASP A 179 0.83 -5.38 -16.58
CA ASP A 179 1.08 -5.73 -17.98
C ASP A 179 2.51 -6.31 -18.12
N PHE A 180 3.03 -6.38 -19.35
CA PHE A 180 4.41 -6.79 -19.60
C PHE A 180 5.40 -5.63 -19.47
N ASP A 181 6.42 -5.82 -18.65
CA ASP A 181 7.51 -4.89 -18.41
C ASP A 181 8.84 -5.35 -18.99
N SER A 182 9.33 -4.59 -19.97
CA SER A 182 10.57 -4.92 -20.66
C SER A 182 11.79 -4.84 -19.74
N GLY A 183 12.43 -5.97 -19.50
CA GLY A 183 13.62 -6.07 -18.65
C GLY A 183 13.33 -6.51 -17.22
N ILE A 184 12.05 -6.63 -16.86
CA ILE A 184 11.56 -7.23 -15.63
C ILE A 184 10.97 -8.61 -15.95
N ASP A 185 10.07 -8.66 -16.93
CA ASP A 185 9.38 -9.88 -17.32
C ASP A 185 10.07 -10.64 -18.46
N LEU A 186 9.71 -11.92 -18.56
CA LEU A 186 10.17 -12.81 -19.60
C LEU A 186 9.03 -13.68 -20.11
N TYR A 187 8.55 -13.40 -21.32
CA TYR A 187 7.59 -14.25 -22.02
C TYR A 187 8.12 -15.68 -22.22
N ALA A 188 7.26 -16.66 -21.97
CA ALA A 188 7.46 -18.04 -22.38
C ALA A 188 7.00 -18.23 -23.84
N PRO A 189 7.71 -19.03 -24.65
CA PRO A 189 7.28 -19.37 -25.99
C PRO A 189 5.98 -20.21 -25.98
N PRO A 190 5.33 -20.40 -27.13
CA PRO A 190 4.23 -21.36 -27.26
C PRO A 190 4.67 -22.78 -26.86
N ALA A 191 3.78 -23.49 -26.17
CA ALA A 191 4.07 -24.85 -25.69
C ALA A 191 4.44 -25.77 -26.86
N PRO A 192 5.51 -26.58 -26.73
CA PRO A 192 5.85 -27.58 -27.72
C PRO A 192 4.72 -28.63 -27.86
N PRO A 193 4.59 -29.31 -29.01
CA PRO A 193 3.60 -30.37 -29.17
C PRO A 193 3.83 -31.51 -28.16
N PRO A 194 2.76 -32.04 -27.52
CA PRO A 194 2.88 -33.22 -26.68
C PRO A 194 3.51 -34.40 -27.43
N PRO A 195 4.30 -35.26 -26.75
CA PRO A 195 4.50 -35.35 -25.30
C PRO A 195 5.79 -34.66 -24.82
N ALA A 196 6.04 -33.42 -25.22
CA ALA A 196 7.16 -32.64 -24.67
C ALA A 196 6.77 -31.99 -23.34
N PHE A 197 7.63 -32.13 -22.33
CA PHE A 197 7.48 -31.41 -21.06
C PHE A 197 7.51 -29.90 -21.29
N ASP A 198 6.57 -29.19 -20.69
CA ASP A 198 6.49 -27.73 -20.73
C ASP A 198 5.85 -27.20 -19.45
N ALA A 199 6.35 -26.07 -18.96
CA ALA A 199 5.76 -25.35 -17.84
C ALA A 199 5.91 -23.84 -18.06
N ALA A 200 4.88 -23.07 -17.72
CA ALA A 200 4.91 -21.61 -17.73
C ALA A 200 3.88 -21.03 -16.75
N LEU A 201 4.13 -19.82 -16.27
CA LEU A 201 3.12 -19.00 -15.63
C LEU A 201 2.13 -18.47 -16.69
N GLY A 202 0.88 -18.29 -16.30
CA GLY A 202 -0.14 -17.63 -17.09
C GLY A 202 -0.66 -16.38 -16.38
N TRP A 203 -0.76 -15.28 -17.12
CA TRP A 203 -1.30 -14.01 -16.63
C TRP A 203 -2.01 -13.30 -17.79
N GLU A 204 -3.27 -12.89 -17.56
CA GLU A 204 -4.16 -12.25 -18.55
C GLU A 204 -4.24 -12.93 -19.94
N GLY A 205 -3.97 -14.25 -19.99
CA GLY A 205 -4.02 -15.05 -21.22
C GLY A 205 -2.67 -15.20 -21.95
N ASP A 206 -1.63 -14.52 -21.48
CA ASP A 206 -0.25 -14.68 -21.96
C ASP A 206 0.55 -15.66 -21.08
N ARG A 207 1.73 -16.08 -21.57
CA ARG A 207 2.60 -17.06 -20.91
C ARG A 207 3.95 -16.46 -20.54
N TYR A 208 4.43 -16.77 -19.34
CA TYR A 208 5.65 -16.19 -18.80
C TYR A 208 6.57 -17.25 -18.14
N TYR A 209 7.87 -17.05 -18.25
CA TYR A 209 8.86 -17.65 -17.35
C TYR A 209 9.11 -16.75 -16.13
N THR A 210 9.03 -15.43 -16.33
CA THR A 210 9.07 -14.43 -15.25
C THR A 210 7.92 -13.46 -15.46
N GLN A 211 7.06 -13.33 -14.46
CA GLN A 211 6.03 -12.28 -14.41
C GLN A 211 6.06 -11.63 -13.03
N ILE A 212 6.39 -10.34 -12.99
CA ILE A 212 6.39 -9.51 -11.79
C ILE A 212 5.27 -8.48 -11.96
N LEU A 213 4.34 -8.44 -11.02
CA LEU A 213 3.20 -7.53 -11.07
C LEU A 213 3.49 -6.24 -10.31
N ASN A 214 2.60 -5.26 -10.43
CA ASN A 214 2.73 -3.98 -9.76
C ASN A 214 2.77 -4.15 -8.24
N GLY A 215 3.90 -3.81 -7.64
CA GLY A 215 4.08 -3.78 -6.19
C GLY A 215 3.67 -2.43 -5.64
N SER A 216 2.40 -2.26 -5.26
CA SER A 216 1.94 -1.05 -4.60
C SER A 216 1.19 -1.35 -3.31
N TYR A 217 1.44 -0.58 -2.25
CA TYR A 217 0.64 -0.60 -1.02
C TYR A 217 -0.83 -0.21 -1.26
N ALA A 218 -1.11 0.48 -2.38
CA ALA A 218 -2.46 0.80 -2.81
C ALA A 218 -3.16 -0.37 -3.51
N ASP A 219 -2.43 -1.44 -3.85
CA ASP A 219 -2.92 -2.63 -4.53
C ASP A 219 -2.51 -3.92 -3.82
N LEU A 220 -3.09 -4.12 -2.64
CA LEU A 220 -2.89 -5.32 -1.81
C LEU A 220 -3.96 -6.39 -2.09
N ASN A 221 -4.52 -6.40 -3.29
CA ASN A 221 -5.55 -7.37 -3.68
C ASN A 221 -4.94 -8.75 -3.96
N GLU A 222 -5.78 -9.79 -3.92
CA GLU A 222 -5.37 -11.14 -4.29
C GLU A 222 -5.09 -11.20 -5.80
N HIS A 223 -3.90 -11.67 -6.15
CA HIS A 223 -3.49 -11.92 -7.53
C HIS A 223 -3.37 -13.43 -7.76
N VAL A 224 -3.99 -13.93 -8.83
CA VAL A 224 -4.02 -15.36 -9.16
C VAL A 224 -3.24 -15.61 -10.44
N TYR A 225 -2.11 -16.29 -10.30
CA TYR A 225 -1.32 -16.77 -11.43
C TYR A 225 -1.81 -18.15 -11.84
N ASP A 226 -1.98 -18.37 -13.15
CA ASP A 226 -2.14 -19.71 -13.69
C ASP A 226 -0.77 -20.41 -13.78
N ILE A 227 -0.73 -21.73 -13.56
CA ILE A 227 0.44 -22.55 -13.86
C ILE A 227 0.06 -23.54 -14.95
N SER A 228 0.55 -23.29 -16.16
CA SER A 228 0.34 -24.16 -17.32
C SER A 228 1.36 -25.30 -17.31
N LEU A 229 0.90 -26.55 -17.30
CA LEU A 229 1.74 -27.75 -17.27
C LEU A 229 1.42 -28.70 -18.43
N ALA A 230 2.46 -29.23 -19.08
CA ALA A 230 2.34 -30.31 -20.06
C ALA A 230 3.24 -31.49 -19.66
N TYR A 231 2.64 -32.69 -19.57
CA TYR A 231 3.37 -33.91 -19.23
C TYR A 231 4.25 -34.39 -20.39
N ASP A 232 5.35 -35.01 -20.01
CA ASP A 232 6.19 -35.77 -20.93
C ASP A 232 5.68 -37.21 -21.09
N THR A 233 6.55 -38.14 -21.50
CA THR A 233 6.23 -39.56 -21.61
C THR A 233 6.14 -40.32 -20.28
N ASP A 234 6.76 -39.83 -19.21
CA ASP A 234 6.76 -40.49 -17.90
C ASP A 234 5.55 -40.11 -17.03
N ASN A 235 4.82 -39.05 -17.43
CA ASN A 235 3.63 -38.52 -16.75
C ASN A 235 3.90 -38.07 -15.30
N LEU A 236 5.13 -37.67 -15.00
CA LEU A 236 5.52 -37.14 -13.71
C LEU A 236 6.02 -35.69 -13.86
N ILE A 237 5.42 -34.79 -13.09
CA ILE A 237 5.91 -33.43 -12.93
C ILE A 237 6.21 -33.24 -11.44
N THR A 238 7.39 -32.72 -11.15
CA THR A 238 7.79 -32.33 -9.78
C THR A 238 7.76 -30.81 -9.71
N ILE A 239 7.11 -30.27 -8.68
CA ILE A 239 7.07 -28.84 -8.38
C ILE A 239 7.82 -28.62 -7.07
N ASP A 240 8.87 -27.80 -7.13
CA ASP A 240 9.71 -27.46 -5.99
C ASP A 240 9.70 -25.94 -5.77
N TRP A 241 9.63 -25.50 -4.51
CA TRP A 241 9.77 -24.10 -4.13
C TRP A 241 10.61 -23.97 -2.87
N TYR A 242 11.21 -22.79 -2.70
CA TYR A 242 11.92 -22.42 -1.48
C TYR A 242 11.11 -21.35 -0.76
N ASN A 243 10.73 -21.61 0.49
CA ASN A 243 9.85 -20.73 1.27
C ASN A 243 10.60 -19.69 2.13
N ASP A 244 11.93 -19.61 2.02
CA ASP A 244 12.72 -18.60 2.70
C ASP A 244 12.27 -17.19 2.25
N GLY A 245 11.90 -16.35 3.21
CA GLY A 245 11.40 -14.99 2.98
C GLY A 245 9.91 -14.87 2.67
N TYR A 246 9.18 -15.98 2.52
CA TYR A 246 7.73 -15.93 2.23
C TYR A 246 6.96 -15.27 3.38
N SER A 247 7.25 -15.62 4.62
CA SER A 247 6.57 -15.05 5.81
C SER A 247 6.86 -13.57 6.03
N ASP A 248 7.96 -13.07 5.46
CA ASP A 248 8.33 -11.66 5.53
C ASP A 248 7.65 -10.87 4.42
N ALA A 249 7.38 -11.52 3.28
CA ALA A 249 6.78 -10.91 2.09
C ALA A 249 5.24 -10.98 2.06
N MET A 250 4.63 -12.03 2.60
CA MET A 250 3.19 -12.28 2.46
C MET A 250 2.60 -13.09 3.63
N SER A 251 1.33 -12.83 3.94
CA SER A 251 0.59 -13.55 4.98
C SER A 251 0.09 -14.92 4.53
N SER A 252 -0.13 -15.10 3.23
CA SER A 252 -0.56 -16.38 2.63
C SER A 252 -0.21 -16.46 1.15
N VAL A 253 0.17 -17.66 0.70
CA VAL A 253 0.25 -18.03 -0.73
C VAL A 253 -0.17 -19.48 -0.88
N ILE A 254 -1.15 -19.72 -1.74
CA ILE A 254 -1.75 -21.04 -1.89
C ILE A 254 -1.43 -21.59 -3.28
N LEU A 255 -0.76 -22.74 -3.31
CA LEU A 255 -0.68 -23.58 -4.50
C LEU A 255 -1.93 -24.45 -4.54
N GLN A 256 -2.76 -24.22 -5.55
CA GLN A 256 -4.06 -24.87 -5.67
C GLN A 256 -4.24 -25.52 -7.04
N ASP A 257 -4.93 -26.67 -7.09
CA ASP A 257 -5.37 -27.24 -8.37
C ASP A 257 -6.54 -26.46 -9.01
N ALA A 258 -6.73 -26.65 -10.32
CA ALA A 258 -7.76 -25.96 -11.11
C ALA A 258 -9.22 -26.30 -10.72
N PHE A 259 -9.46 -27.26 -9.83
CA PHE A 259 -10.77 -27.63 -9.30
C PHE A 259 -11.07 -26.99 -7.94
N GLY A 260 -10.31 -25.95 -7.56
CA GLY A 260 -10.56 -25.18 -6.33
C GLY A 260 -10.00 -25.87 -5.08
N GLY A 261 -8.93 -26.65 -5.23
CA GLY A 261 -8.19 -27.24 -4.10
C GLY A 261 -8.70 -28.58 -3.64
N ILE A 262 -9.41 -29.31 -4.50
CA ILE A 262 -9.92 -30.65 -4.18
C ILE A 262 -8.79 -31.67 -4.09
N PHE A 263 -7.75 -31.54 -4.93
CA PHE A 263 -6.65 -32.48 -5.05
C PHE A 263 -5.33 -31.92 -4.52
N ILE A 264 -5.06 -30.64 -4.74
CA ILE A 264 -3.86 -29.93 -4.28
C ILE A 264 -4.31 -28.63 -3.65
N ASN A 265 -4.01 -28.44 -2.37
CA ASN A 265 -4.24 -27.18 -1.67
C ASN A 265 -3.18 -27.02 -0.59
N ILE A 266 -2.09 -26.31 -0.93
CA ILE A 266 -0.90 -26.19 -0.11
C ILE A 266 -0.62 -24.72 0.18
N ASN A 267 -0.47 -24.36 1.44
CA ASN A 267 0.12 -23.09 1.84
C ASN A 267 1.64 -23.16 1.62
N MET A 268 2.15 -22.40 0.66
CA MET A 268 3.56 -22.44 0.31
C MET A 268 4.47 -21.77 1.36
N VAL A 269 3.92 -20.97 2.28
CA VAL A 269 4.68 -20.32 3.37
C VAL A 269 5.25 -21.37 4.33
N ASP A 270 4.42 -22.31 4.78
CA ASP A 270 4.78 -23.30 5.81
C ASP A 270 4.70 -24.75 5.33
N GLY A 271 4.27 -24.97 4.09
CA GLY A 271 4.09 -26.29 3.48
C GLY A 271 2.89 -27.07 4.02
N SER A 272 2.03 -26.46 4.84
CA SER A 272 0.82 -27.10 5.35
C SER A 272 -0.24 -27.23 4.24
N GLY A 273 -1.04 -28.29 4.26
CA GLY A 273 -2.08 -28.47 3.25
C GLY A 273 -2.46 -29.93 3.01
N THR A 274 -3.13 -30.15 1.88
CA THR A 274 -3.58 -31.47 1.42
C THR A 274 -3.09 -31.74 0.00
N ILE A 275 -2.63 -32.98 -0.20
CA ILE A 275 -2.41 -33.59 -1.51
C ILE A 275 -3.20 -34.89 -1.48
N ASP A 276 -4.30 -34.96 -2.22
CA ASP A 276 -5.07 -36.19 -2.40
C ASP A 276 -4.61 -36.86 -3.70
N GLU A 277 -3.85 -37.95 -3.56
CA GLU A 277 -3.38 -38.81 -4.64
C GLU A 277 -4.49 -39.72 -5.22
#